data_AF-A0A1F5KJ46-F1
#
_entry.id   AF-A0A1F5KJ46-F1
#
_cell.length_a   1.000
_cell.length_b   1.000
_cell.length_c   1.000
_cell.angle_alpha   90.00
_cell.angle_beta   90.00
_cell.angle_gamma   90.00
#
_symmetry.space_group_name_H-M   'P 1'
#
loop_
_entity.id
_entity.type
_entity.pdbx_description
1 polymer ?
#
loop_
_entity_poly.entity_id
_entity_poly.type
_entity_poly.pdbx_seq_one_letter_code
_entity_poly.pdbx_strand_id
1 'polypeptide(L)'
;MVTKTIQKQPKSMVELQITVPWADLQSKWTEAVQKLAQETELPGFRKGQAPLEMVEQRSFAQVQQELLRVVMPQALVEALAGSDVVPIDYPQYQIVSFTKGADLVYKARVTQRPGVVVGNYKVVRASRPVIKPVTEEQVDGIIADLFKRWKTKAPHQSAQGSSLPTQTPSPSGSSATGAGSLNFNAPPPQPFSPTEVTSTSDVPDDIFAKAMGGQDLADLRRKIKEDLESESKYNNELDYEENILQEVEKITTVDLPEVLIQDELNRMLVSLQRRVADMGLLLDDYLRGQNKTLEQIKAEWRPQAEKNVRMELGLSEIARMENVNITDADLQAEIDKIQDARLKQQFEQQEPRMHLRHALRQTKTLNLLKEIVK
;
A
#
# COMPACT_ATOMS: atom_id res chain seq x y z
N MET A 1 29.59 22.07 25.74
CA MET A 1 28.55 21.10 26.18
C MET A 1 27.19 21.69 25.88
N VAL A 2 26.40 20.96 25.11
CA VAL A 2 25.06 21.37 24.67
C VAL A 2 24.11 21.34 25.88
N THR A 3 23.41 22.44 26.15
CA THR A 3 22.36 22.46 27.19
C THR A 3 20.99 22.28 26.55
N LYS A 4 20.12 21.49 27.20
CA LYS A 4 18.79 21.14 26.70
C LYS A 4 17.70 21.45 27.72
N THR A 5 16.58 21.98 27.23
CA THR A 5 15.32 22.07 27.98
C THR A 5 14.25 21.31 27.21
N ILE A 6 13.63 20.32 27.83
CA ILE A 6 12.64 19.44 27.19
C ILE A 6 11.25 19.79 27.73
N GLN A 7 10.32 20.10 26.84
CA GLN A 7 8.92 20.36 27.18
C GLN A 7 8.02 19.37 26.43
N LYS A 8 7.25 18.57 27.18
CA LYS A 8 6.24 17.66 26.61
C LYS A 8 4.98 18.46 26.28
N GLN A 9 4.42 18.21 25.11
CA GLN A 9 3.21 18.82 24.58
C GLN A 9 2.15 17.74 24.28
N PRO A 10 0.87 18.12 24.11
CA PRO A 10 -0.19 17.21 23.65
C PRO A 10 0.15 16.57 22.29
N LYS A 11 -0.56 15.49 21.94
CA LYS A 11 -0.36 14.66 20.73
C LYS A 11 1.05 14.05 20.65
N SER A 12 1.61 13.71 21.80
CA SER A 12 2.98 13.18 21.93
C SER A 12 4.05 14.03 21.22
N MET A 13 3.87 15.34 21.23
CA MET A 13 4.88 16.28 20.73
C MET A 13 5.87 16.63 21.85
N VAL A 14 7.13 16.84 21.48
CA VAL A 14 8.19 17.26 22.39
C VAL A 14 8.91 18.44 21.76
N GLU A 15 8.96 19.56 22.48
CA GLU A 15 9.75 20.72 22.10
C GLU A 15 11.02 20.75 22.93
N LEU A 16 12.17 20.72 22.25
CA LEU A 16 13.49 20.84 22.85
C LEU A 16 14.05 22.22 22.53
N GLN A 17 14.37 23.00 23.55
CA GLN A 17 15.23 24.18 23.38
C GLN A 17 16.68 23.76 23.61
N ILE A 18 17.50 23.92 22.58
CA ILE A 18 18.89 23.49 22.55
C ILE A 18 19.77 24.73 22.40
N THR A 19 20.77 24.81 23.26
CA THR A 19 21.80 25.85 23.20
C THR A 19 23.15 25.20 22.90
N VAL A 20 23.78 25.62 21.80
CA VAL A 20 25.09 25.15 21.37
C VAL A 20 26.10 26.28 21.56
N PRO A 21 27.12 26.09 22.41
CA PRO A 21 28.14 27.11 22.66
C PRO A 21 28.93 27.49 21.40
N TRP A 22 29.29 28.76 21.25
CA TRP A 22 30.09 29.23 20.10
C TRP A 22 31.41 28.46 19.92
N ALA A 23 32.04 28.06 21.02
CA ALA A 23 33.30 27.30 20.99
C ALA A 23 33.19 25.99 20.17
N ASP A 24 32.04 25.32 20.25
CA ASP A 24 31.77 24.08 19.52
C ASP A 24 31.42 24.36 18.04
N LEU A 25 30.94 25.57 17.74
CA LEU A 25 30.57 26.02 16.38
C LEU A 25 31.76 26.51 15.56
N GLN A 26 32.80 27.05 16.21
CA GLN A 26 33.89 27.76 15.54
C GLN A 26 34.61 26.89 14.50
N SER A 27 34.93 25.63 14.85
CA SER A 27 35.57 24.70 13.92
C SER A 27 34.69 24.41 12.71
N LYS A 28 33.38 24.21 12.94
CA LYS A 28 32.40 23.95 11.88
C LYS A 28 32.12 25.17 11.01
N TRP A 29 32.19 26.37 11.58
CA TRP A 29 32.09 27.62 10.83
C TRP A 29 33.25 27.77 9.85
N THR A 30 34.49 27.55 10.32
CA THR A 30 35.67 27.59 9.45
C THR A 30 35.60 26.54 8.34
N GLU A 31 35.15 25.32 8.65
CA GLU A 31 34.94 24.25 7.67
C GLU A 31 33.90 24.66 6.60
N ALA A 32 32.78 25.26 7.01
CA ALA A 32 31.74 25.76 6.11
C ALA A 32 32.26 26.88 5.19
N VAL A 33 33.04 27.83 5.73
CA VAL A 33 33.68 28.91 4.93
C VAL A 33 34.64 28.32 3.90
N GLN A 34 35.48 27.35 4.29
CA GLN A 34 36.43 26.72 3.37
C GLN A 34 35.73 25.96 2.23
N LYS A 35 34.68 25.20 2.56
CA LYS A 35 33.89 24.49 1.57
C LYS A 35 33.24 25.45 0.57
N LEU A 36 32.62 26.52 1.06
CA LEU A 36 32.02 27.55 0.21
C LEU A 36 33.07 28.30 -0.62
N ALA A 37 34.26 28.55 -0.08
CA ALA A 37 35.33 29.22 -0.82
C ALA A 37 35.77 28.43 -2.06
N GLN A 38 35.77 27.09 -1.99
CA GLN A 38 36.10 26.23 -3.14
C GLN A 38 35.06 26.31 -4.27
N GLU A 39 33.80 26.55 -3.93
CA GLU A 39 32.69 26.56 -4.87
C GLU A 39 32.33 27.96 -5.38
N THR A 40 32.65 29.00 -4.60
CA THR A 40 32.23 30.39 -4.86
C THR A 40 33.12 31.08 -5.89
N GLU A 41 32.49 31.74 -6.86
CA GLU A 41 33.14 32.65 -7.80
C GLU A 41 33.00 34.10 -7.29
N LEU A 42 34.12 34.68 -6.88
CA LEU A 42 34.18 36.08 -6.46
C LEU A 42 34.73 36.95 -7.61
N PRO A 43 34.12 38.12 -7.92
CA PRO A 43 34.65 39.05 -8.90
C PRO A 43 36.13 39.36 -8.62
N GLY A 44 36.98 39.16 -9.63
CA GLY A 44 38.43 39.36 -9.51
C GLY A 44 39.23 38.14 -9.04
N PHE A 45 38.59 37.06 -8.59
CA PHE A 45 39.25 35.82 -8.17
C PHE A 45 38.79 34.64 -9.01
N ARG A 46 39.73 33.74 -9.32
CA ARG A 46 39.38 32.44 -9.92
C ARG A 46 38.67 31.58 -8.86
N LYS A 47 37.73 30.74 -9.29
CA LYS A 47 37.00 29.80 -8.43
C LYS A 47 37.96 29.07 -7.48
N GLY A 48 37.67 29.08 -6.18
CA GLY A 48 38.51 28.44 -5.16
C GLY A 48 39.74 29.22 -4.71
N GLN A 49 40.06 30.38 -5.30
CA GLN A 49 41.26 31.18 -4.99
C GLN A 49 40.93 32.48 -4.25
N ALA A 50 39.67 32.68 -3.87
CA ALA A 50 39.27 33.89 -3.19
C ALA A 50 39.63 33.81 -1.69
N PRO A 51 40.11 34.91 -1.07
CA PRO A 51 40.43 34.95 0.36
C PRO A 51 39.23 34.58 1.24
N LEU A 52 39.47 33.76 2.27
CA LEU A 52 38.41 33.24 3.16
C LEU A 52 37.58 34.35 3.82
N GLU A 53 38.21 35.46 4.23
CA GLU A 53 37.52 36.60 4.84
C GLU A 53 36.54 37.28 3.87
N MET A 54 36.90 37.38 2.59
CA MET A 54 36.03 37.97 1.56
C MET A 54 34.86 37.05 1.22
N VAL A 55 35.12 35.74 1.16
CA VAL A 55 34.07 34.73 1.00
C VAL A 55 33.12 34.78 2.19
N GLU A 56 33.64 34.83 3.40
CA GLU A 56 32.84 34.90 4.62
C GLU A 56 31.94 36.14 4.64
N GLN A 57 32.48 37.33 4.33
CA GLN A 57 31.69 38.56 4.32
C GLN A 57 30.59 38.54 3.25
N ARG A 58 30.90 38.06 2.04
CA ARG A 58 29.96 38.08 0.92
C ARG A 58 28.93 36.94 0.98
N SER A 59 29.32 35.79 1.52
CA SER A 59 28.52 34.56 1.58
C SER A 59 28.07 34.22 3.00
N PHE A 60 28.05 35.19 3.91
CA PHE A 60 27.71 34.97 5.33
C PHE A 60 26.42 34.17 5.53
N ALA A 61 25.35 34.52 4.82
CA ALA A 61 24.07 33.82 4.91
C ALA A 61 24.16 32.34 4.47
N GLN A 62 24.98 32.05 3.45
CA GLN A 62 25.19 30.70 2.93
C GLN A 62 26.05 29.87 3.90
N VAL A 63 27.10 30.48 4.47
CA VAL A 63 27.94 29.88 5.52
C VAL A 63 27.08 29.53 6.73
N GLN A 64 26.24 30.46 7.17
CA GLN A 64 25.31 30.25 8.27
C GLN A 64 24.35 29.10 7.97
N GLN A 65 23.74 29.07 6.79
CA GLN A 65 22.82 28.00 6.41
C GLN A 65 23.49 26.62 6.41
N GLU A 66 24.70 26.50 5.84
CA GLU A 66 25.44 25.24 5.80
C GLU A 66 25.87 24.80 7.20
N LEU A 67 26.32 25.73 8.06
CA LEU A 67 26.63 25.43 9.45
C LEU A 67 25.40 24.86 10.16
N LEU A 68 24.27 25.57 10.10
CA LEU A 68 23.03 25.19 10.79
C LEU A 68 22.52 23.83 10.31
N ARG A 69 22.61 23.55 9.00
CA ARG A 69 22.22 22.28 8.40
C ARG A 69 22.96 21.08 9.00
N VAL A 70 24.23 21.26 9.38
CA VAL A 70 25.07 20.20 9.93
C VAL A 70 24.98 20.14 11.45
N VAL A 71 25.06 21.30 12.12
CA VAL A 71 25.14 21.38 13.58
C VAL A 71 23.81 21.05 14.24
N MET A 72 22.68 21.57 13.74
CA MET A 72 21.38 21.38 14.42
C MET A 72 21.00 19.89 14.54
N PRO A 73 21.09 19.06 13.48
CA PRO A 73 20.81 17.62 13.61
C PRO A 73 21.76 16.91 14.58
N GLN A 74 23.06 17.24 14.56
CA GLN A 74 24.04 16.61 15.45
C GLN A 74 23.79 16.97 16.91
N ALA A 75 23.59 18.25 17.20
CA ALA A 75 23.29 18.73 18.53
C ALA A 75 21.94 18.19 19.05
N LEU A 76 20.96 17.96 18.18
CA LEU A 76 19.72 17.28 18.55
C LEU A 76 19.96 15.83 18.95
N VAL A 77 20.76 15.07 18.18
CA VAL A 77 21.10 13.68 18.54
C VAL A 77 21.83 13.62 19.87
N GLU A 78 22.79 14.51 20.11
CA GLU A 78 23.48 14.62 21.40
C GLU A 78 22.53 15.02 22.54
N ALA A 79 21.61 15.96 22.28
CA ALA A 79 20.59 16.34 23.26
C ALA A 79 19.60 15.21 23.56
N LEU A 80 19.29 14.35 22.59
CA LEU A 80 18.42 13.20 22.77
C LEU A 80 19.15 11.97 23.35
N ALA A 81 20.49 11.94 23.28
CA ALA A 81 21.28 10.86 23.86
C ALA A 81 20.99 10.73 25.37
N GLY A 82 20.69 9.49 25.79
CA GLY A 82 20.30 9.17 27.17
C GLY A 82 18.90 9.60 27.58
N SER A 83 18.06 10.08 26.65
CA SER A 83 16.63 10.29 26.89
C SER A 83 15.79 9.15 26.29
N ASP A 84 14.60 8.92 26.83
CA ASP A 84 13.63 7.93 26.31
C ASP A 84 12.85 8.43 25.08
N VAL A 85 13.18 9.63 24.59
CA VAL A 85 12.48 10.26 23.46
C VAL A 85 13.01 9.65 22.18
N VAL A 86 12.18 8.80 21.55
CA VAL A 86 12.44 8.25 20.22
C VAL A 86 11.59 9.02 19.20
N PRO A 87 12.19 9.88 18.37
CA PRO A 87 11.47 10.59 17.33
C PRO A 87 10.89 9.62 16.28
N ILE A 88 9.63 9.82 15.92
CA ILE A 88 8.95 9.08 14.85
C ILE A 88 8.76 9.92 13.58
N ASP A 89 9.12 11.20 13.64
CA ASP A 89 9.01 12.17 12.55
C ASP A 89 10.30 12.99 12.46
N TYR A 90 10.49 13.65 11.32
CA TYR A 90 11.58 14.58 11.10
C TYR A 90 11.44 15.81 12.01
N PRO A 91 12.54 16.26 12.64
CA PRO A 91 12.51 17.43 13.51
C PRO A 91 12.20 18.72 12.73
N GLN A 92 11.32 19.53 13.29
CA GLN A 92 11.09 20.90 12.83
C GLN A 92 11.95 21.86 13.66
N TYR A 93 12.84 22.59 12.99
CA TYR A 93 13.73 23.53 13.64
C TYR A 93 13.20 24.96 13.55
N GLN A 94 13.27 25.69 14.65
CA GLN A 94 13.02 27.11 14.73
C GLN A 94 14.20 27.79 15.42
N ILE A 95 14.90 28.65 14.70
CA ILE A 95 16.02 29.41 15.26
C ILE A 95 15.43 30.50 16.16
N VAL A 96 15.88 30.54 17.41
CA VAL A 96 15.48 31.59 18.37
C VAL A 96 16.47 32.74 18.31
N SER A 97 17.77 32.44 18.33
CA SER A 97 18.84 33.42 18.22
C SER A 97 20.10 32.78 17.65
N PHE A 98 20.76 33.47 16.72
CA PHE A 98 22.07 33.09 16.24
C PHE A 98 22.82 34.32 15.72
N THR A 99 23.99 34.58 16.28
CA THR A 99 24.94 35.58 15.79
C THR A 99 26.36 35.00 15.85
N LYS A 100 27.22 35.40 14.91
CA LYS A 100 28.63 34.98 14.90
C LYS A 100 29.30 35.43 16.21
N GLY A 101 29.96 34.51 16.91
CA GLY A 101 30.60 34.77 18.20
C GLY A 101 29.69 34.59 19.42
N ALA A 102 28.40 34.29 19.22
CA ALA A 102 27.46 33.99 20.29
C ALA A 102 26.93 32.55 20.18
N ASP A 103 26.32 32.09 21.26
CA ASP A 103 25.73 30.76 21.31
C ASP A 103 24.51 30.66 20.39
N LEU A 104 24.41 29.53 19.72
CA LEU A 104 23.25 29.20 18.91
C LEU A 104 22.13 28.70 19.83
N VAL A 105 20.97 29.36 19.79
CA VAL A 105 19.76 28.92 20.49
C VAL A 105 18.68 28.62 19.47
N TYR A 106 18.20 27.38 19.48
CA TYR A 106 17.11 26.96 18.61
C TYR A 106 16.15 26.02 19.34
N LYS A 107 14.94 25.93 18.80
CA LYS A 107 13.92 24.97 19.21
C LYS A 107 13.84 23.87 18.16
N ALA A 108 13.85 22.62 18.61
CA ALA A 108 13.56 21.45 17.81
C ALA A 108 12.24 20.86 18.30
N ARG A 109 11.24 20.78 17.43
CA ARG A 109 10.00 20.06 17.68
C ARG A 109 10.10 18.69 17.06
N VAL A 110 9.92 17.66 17.87
CA VAL A 110 9.87 16.26 17.45
C VAL A 110 8.61 15.60 17.95
N THR A 111 8.06 14.70 17.15
CA THR A 111 6.97 13.83 17.60
C THR A 111 7.60 12.56 18.15
N GLN A 112 7.27 12.20 19.38
CA GLN A 112 7.74 10.95 19.99
C GLN A 112 6.70 9.84 19.80
N ARG A 113 7.15 8.58 19.91
CA ARG A 113 6.22 7.44 19.99
C ARG A 113 5.23 7.67 21.15
N PRO A 114 3.91 7.60 20.91
CA PRO A 114 2.93 7.83 21.96
C PRO A 114 2.99 6.71 23.01
N GLY A 115 2.74 7.07 24.27
CA GLY A 115 2.48 6.09 25.31
C GLY A 115 1.09 5.50 25.11
N VAL A 116 1.02 4.18 24.92
CA VAL A 116 -0.24 3.46 24.71
C VAL A 116 -0.62 2.76 26.01
N VAL A 117 -1.85 2.98 26.48
CA VAL A 117 -2.41 2.27 27.63
C VAL A 117 -3.59 1.44 27.14
N VAL A 118 -3.49 0.13 27.27
CA VAL A 118 -4.56 -0.80 26.91
C VAL A 118 -5.25 -1.27 28.19
N GLY A 119 -6.58 -1.19 28.21
CA GLY A 119 -7.41 -1.73 29.28
C GLY A 119 -7.41 -3.27 29.33
N ASN A 120 -8.33 -3.85 30.09
CA ASN A 120 -8.41 -5.30 30.23
C ASN A 120 -9.02 -5.96 28.98
N TYR A 121 -8.16 -6.41 28.06
CA TYR A 121 -8.57 -7.10 26.83
C TYR A 121 -9.06 -8.53 27.06
N LYS A 122 -8.77 -9.16 28.21
CA LYS A 122 -9.14 -10.56 28.49
C LYS A 122 -10.62 -10.75 28.86
N VAL A 123 -11.32 -9.66 29.16
CA VAL A 123 -12.75 -9.67 29.51
C VAL A 123 -13.63 -9.11 28.40
N VAL A 124 -13.01 -8.67 27.29
CA VAL A 124 -13.71 -8.18 26.11
C VAL A 124 -14.55 -9.31 25.52
N ARG A 125 -15.73 -8.95 25.00
CA ARG A 125 -16.59 -9.83 24.22
C ARG A 125 -16.70 -9.27 22.82
N ALA A 126 -16.28 -10.02 21.82
CA ALA A 126 -16.45 -9.66 20.43
C ALA A 126 -17.57 -10.50 19.83
N SER A 127 -18.53 -9.86 19.18
CA SER A 127 -19.62 -10.57 18.53
C SER A 127 -19.10 -11.32 17.31
N ARG A 128 -19.22 -12.65 17.30
CA ARG A 128 -19.08 -13.43 16.07
C ARG A 128 -20.42 -13.41 15.33
N PRO A 129 -20.51 -12.84 14.12
CA PRO A 129 -21.79 -12.83 13.40
C PRO A 129 -22.25 -14.26 13.11
N VAL A 130 -23.56 -14.46 12.96
CA VAL A 130 -24.09 -15.79 12.60
C VAL A 130 -23.89 -16.00 11.11
N ILE A 131 -23.24 -17.11 10.73
CA ILE A 131 -23.14 -17.54 9.33
C ILE A 131 -24.54 -17.94 8.87
N LYS A 132 -25.10 -17.20 7.91
CA LYS A 132 -26.36 -17.56 7.28
C LYS A 132 -26.11 -18.73 6.33
N PRO A 133 -26.90 -19.82 6.38
CA PRO A 133 -26.72 -20.93 5.45
C PRO A 133 -26.97 -20.45 4.02
N VAL A 134 -26.17 -20.95 3.08
CA VAL A 134 -26.36 -20.67 1.65
C VAL A 134 -27.68 -21.31 1.22
N THR A 135 -28.58 -20.48 0.70
CA THR A 135 -29.89 -20.92 0.20
C THR A 135 -29.77 -21.42 -1.24
N GLU A 136 -30.64 -22.35 -1.63
CA GLU A 136 -30.70 -22.84 -3.02
C GLU A 136 -31.02 -21.69 -4.00
N GLU A 137 -31.80 -20.69 -3.56
CA GLU A 137 -32.10 -19.48 -4.34
C GLU A 137 -30.84 -18.68 -4.70
N GLN A 138 -29.87 -18.59 -3.79
CA GLN A 138 -28.58 -17.93 -4.06
C GLN A 138 -27.75 -18.72 -5.07
N VAL A 139 -27.73 -20.04 -4.96
CA VAL A 139 -27.03 -20.93 -5.92
C VAL A 139 -27.66 -20.82 -7.30
N ASP A 140 -28.99 -20.86 -7.37
CA ASP A 140 -29.76 -20.70 -8.61
C ASP A 140 -29.50 -19.34 -9.27
N GLY A 141 -29.47 -18.27 -8.48
CA GLY A 141 -29.18 -16.92 -8.96
C GLY A 141 -27.80 -16.80 -9.60
N ILE A 142 -26.76 -17.33 -8.94
CA ILE A 142 -25.40 -17.33 -9.49
C ILE A 142 -25.33 -18.15 -10.78
N ILE A 143 -25.97 -19.33 -10.83
CA ILE A 143 -26.03 -20.16 -12.04
C ILE A 143 -26.71 -19.42 -13.19
N ALA A 144 -27.84 -18.74 -12.93
CA ALA A 144 -28.55 -17.97 -13.94
C ALA A 144 -27.69 -16.82 -14.48
N ASP A 145 -26.97 -16.10 -13.61
CA ASP A 145 -26.06 -15.03 -14.01
C ASP A 145 -24.88 -15.54 -14.83
N LEU A 146 -24.26 -16.64 -14.42
CA LEU A 146 -23.18 -17.29 -15.17
C LEU A 146 -23.68 -17.76 -16.54
N PHE A 147 -24.87 -18.35 -16.60
CA PHE A 147 -25.48 -18.80 -17.84
C PHE A 147 -25.81 -17.63 -18.78
N LYS A 148 -26.32 -16.52 -18.24
CA LYS A 148 -26.57 -15.29 -19.00
C LYS A 148 -25.29 -14.72 -19.62
N ARG A 149 -24.20 -14.67 -18.84
CA ARG A 149 -22.87 -14.23 -19.31
C ARG A 149 -22.28 -15.18 -20.36
N TRP A 150 -22.47 -16.49 -20.18
CA TRP A 150 -22.05 -17.51 -21.13
C TRP A 150 -22.78 -17.36 -22.47
N LYS A 151 -24.12 -17.20 -22.45
CA LYS A 151 -24.94 -16.94 -23.64
C LYS A 151 -24.61 -15.64 -24.37
N THR A 152 -24.12 -14.61 -23.68
CA THR A 152 -23.72 -13.33 -24.32
C THR A 152 -22.32 -13.39 -24.93
N LYS A 153 -21.47 -14.34 -24.49
CA LYS A 153 -20.12 -14.53 -25.02
C LYS A 153 -20.07 -15.53 -26.19
N ALA A 154 -20.95 -16.54 -26.18
CA ALA A 154 -21.13 -17.51 -27.26
C ALA A 154 -21.51 -16.97 -28.67
N PRO A 155 -22.26 -15.86 -28.86
CA PRO A 155 -22.70 -15.40 -30.18
C PRO A 155 -21.58 -14.82 -31.04
N HIS A 156 -20.41 -14.52 -30.45
CA HIS A 156 -19.29 -13.88 -31.14
C HIS A 156 -18.19 -14.85 -31.60
N GLN A 157 -18.24 -16.13 -31.24
CA GLN A 157 -17.27 -17.13 -31.73
C GLN A 157 -17.68 -17.75 -33.08
N SER A 158 -18.93 -17.57 -33.53
CA SER A 158 -19.45 -18.12 -34.78
C SER A 158 -19.48 -17.14 -35.96
N ALA A 159 -18.98 -15.91 -35.80
CA ALA A 159 -19.05 -14.85 -36.83
C ALA A 159 -17.69 -14.29 -37.30
N GLN A 160 -16.59 -15.04 -37.15
CA GLN A 160 -15.31 -14.75 -37.83
C GLN A 160 -14.90 -15.94 -38.69
N GLY A 161 -15.48 -15.99 -39.89
CA GLY A 161 -15.20 -17.03 -40.89
C GLY A 161 -15.83 -16.72 -42.24
N SER A 162 -15.74 -15.47 -42.70
CA SER A 162 -16.08 -15.09 -44.09
C SER A 162 -15.38 -13.78 -44.45
N SER A 163 -14.09 -13.86 -44.77
CA SER A 163 -13.39 -12.79 -45.49
C SER A 163 -13.40 -13.13 -46.98
N LEU A 164 -14.26 -12.44 -47.74
CA LEU A 164 -14.16 -12.38 -49.20
C LEU A 164 -12.86 -11.64 -49.58
N PRO A 165 -12.02 -12.15 -50.51
CA PRO A 165 -10.88 -11.41 -50.99
C PRO A 165 -11.29 -10.49 -52.14
N THR A 166 -11.01 -9.20 -52.02
CA THR A 166 -11.02 -8.26 -53.15
C THR A 166 -9.60 -8.21 -53.72
N GLN A 167 -9.39 -8.67 -54.95
CA GLN A 167 -8.18 -8.41 -55.72
C GLN A 167 -8.53 -8.06 -57.16
N THR A 168 -7.93 -6.98 -57.66
CA THR A 168 -7.57 -6.76 -59.08
C THR A 168 -6.50 -5.64 -59.14
N PRO A 169 -5.64 -5.58 -60.18
CA PRO A 169 -5.02 -6.69 -60.92
C PRO A 169 -3.52 -6.50 -61.31
N SER A 170 -2.90 -7.61 -61.75
CA SER A 170 -1.90 -7.74 -62.85
C SER A 170 -0.40 -7.40 -62.64
N PRO A 171 0.53 -7.95 -63.48
CA PRO A 171 0.39 -8.96 -64.56
C PRO A 171 1.44 -10.12 -64.57
N SER A 172 1.22 -11.03 -65.53
CA SER A 172 2.21 -11.72 -66.41
C SER A 172 2.75 -13.12 -66.06
N GLY A 173 2.41 -14.10 -66.93
CA GLY A 173 3.14 -15.37 -67.09
C GLY A 173 2.33 -16.54 -67.67
N SER A 174 2.22 -16.62 -69.01
CA SER A 174 2.03 -17.77 -69.92
C SER A 174 1.94 -19.20 -69.33
N SER A 175 0.88 -19.97 -69.56
CA SER A 175 0.50 -20.79 -70.75
C SER A 175 0.96 -22.26 -70.70
N ALA A 176 0.01 -23.21 -70.69
CA ALA A 176 -0.05 -24.39 -71.58
C ALA A 176 -1.16 -25.38 -71.14
N THR A 177 -2.31 -25.39 -71.83
CA THR A 177 -2.83 -26.43 -72.75
C THR A 177 -2.89 -27.88 -72.26
N GLY A 178 -4.11 -28.42 -72.20
CA GLY A 178 -4.39 -29.86 -72.11
C GLY A 178 -5.90 -30.14 -72.09
N ALA A 179 -6.53 -30.13 -73.27
CA ALA A 179 -7.93 -30.48 -73.46
C ALA A 179 -8.16 -32.00 -73.28
N GLY A 180 -9.26 -32.37 -72.63
CA GLY A 180 -9.68 -33.77 -72.46
C GLY A 180 -11.07 -33.89 -71.85
N SER A 181 -12.07 -33.73 -72.70
CA SER A 181 -13.45 -34.25 -72.68
C SER A 181 -14.12 -34.65 -71.36
N LEU A 182 -15.26 -33.99 -71.15
CA LEU A 182 -16.42 -34.36 -70.34
C LEU A 182 -16.73 -35.87 -70.34
N ASN A 183 -16.88 -36.45 -69.15
CA ASN A 183 -17.76 -37.59 -68.95
C ASN A 183 -18.61 -37.39 -67.69
N PHE A 184 -19.92 -37.36 -67.88
CA PHE A 184 -20.94 -37.29 -66.84
C PHE A 184 -21.23 -38.71 -66.35
N ASN A 185 -20.87 -39.01 -65.11
CA ASN A 185 -21.65 -39.96 -64.30
C ASN A 185 -21.46 -39.63 -62.82
N ALA A 186 -22.45 -38.97 -62.24
CA ALA A 186 -22.52 -38.68 -60.82
C ALA A 186 -23.13 -39.89 -60.08
N PRO A 187 -22.46 -40.45 -59.05
CA PRO A 187 -23.17 -41.04 -57.93
C PRO A 187 -23.64 -39.92 -56.98
N PRO A 188 -24.80 -40.06 -56.33
CA PRO A 188 -25.31 -39.02 -55.44
C PRO A 188 -24.31 -38.77 -54.30
N PRO A 189 -24.06 -37.51 -53.92
CA PRO A 189 -23.37 -37.23 -52.68
C PRO A 189 -24.22 -37.77 -51.52
N GLN A 190 -23.64 -38.68 -50.76
CA GLN A 190 -24.18 -39.06 -49.47
C GLN A 190 -24.31 -37.76 -48.64
N PRO A 191 -25.45 -37.56 -47.95
CA PRO A 191 -25.59 -36.42 -47.07
C PRO A 191 -24.58 -36.61 -45.92
N PHE A 192 -23.47 -35.88 -45.97
CA PHE A 192 -22.75 -35.56 -44.74
C PHE A 192 -23.71 -34.71 -43.93
N SER A 193 -24.36 -35.33 -42.94
CA SER A 193 -25.04 -34.60 -41.89
C SER A 193 -24.01 -33.68 -41.24
N PRO A 194 -24.17 -32.35 -41.31
CA PRO A 194 -23.52 -31.49 -40.35
C PRO A 194 -24.15 -31.86 -39.02
N THR A 195 -23.38 -32.43 -38.09
CA THR A 195 -23.80 -32.37 -36.69
C THR A 195 -23.59 -30.93 -36.24
N GLU A 196 -24.50 -30.05 -36.67
CA GLU A 196 -24.78 -28.79 -36.02
C GLU A 196 -25.27 -29.14 -34.61
N VAL A 197 -24.39 -29.04 -33.63
CA VAL A 197 -24.83 -28.92 -32.23
C VAL A 197 -25.12 -27.45 -32.00
N THR A 198 -26.21 -26.97 -32.59
CA THR A 198 -26.85 -25.71 -32.19
C THR A 198 -27.33 -25.88 -30.76
N SER A 199 -26.49 -25.51 -29.79
CA SER A 199 -26.89 -25.47 -28.37
C SER A 199 -27.75 -24.23 -28.14
N THR A 200 -28.99 -24.27 -28.60
CA THR A 200 -30.06 -23.32 -28.25
C THR A 200 -30.83 -23.85 -27.04
N SER A 201 -30.14 -24.22 -25.96
CA SER A 201 -30.85 -24.51 -24.70
C SER A 201 -31.19 -23.18 -24.03
N ASP A 202 -32.48 -22.96 -23.77
CA ASP A 202 -32.93 -21.79 -23.04
C ASP A 202 -32.68 -21.87 -21.52
N VAL A 203 -32.25 -23.05 -21.04
CA VAL A 203 -32.07 -23.39 -19.62
C VAL A 203 -30.64 -23.89 -19.37
N PRO A 204 -30.03 -23.63 -18.20
CA PRO A 204 -28.72 -24.18 -17.85
C PRO A 204 -28.69 -25.71 -17.94
N ASP A 205 -27.77 -26.27 -18.72
CA ASP A 205 -27.62 -27.69 -18.98
C ASP A 205 -26.18 -28.19 -18.71
N ASP A 206 -25.90 -29.47 -18.93
CA ASP A 206 -24.58 -30.07 -18.69
C ASP A 206 -23.50 -29.56 -19.64
N ILE A 207 -23.88 -29.03 -20.81
CA ILE A 207 -22.94 -28.40 -21.76
C ILE A 207 -22.45 -27.08 -21.18
N PHE A 208 -23.37 -26.27 -20.67
CA PHE A 208 -23.04 -25.08 -19.90
C PHE A 208 -22.20 -25.43 -18.67
N ALA A 209 -22.59 -26.48 -17.92
CA ALA A 209 -21.87 -26.87 -16.71
C ALA A 209 -20.39 -27.21 -17.00
N LYS A 210 -20.14 -27.96 -18.07
CA LYS A 210 -18.78 -28.26 -18.57
C LYS A 210 -18.01 -27.02 -19.00
N ALA A 211 -18.68 -26.08 -19.67
CA ALA A 211 -18.07 -24.81 -20.06
C ALA A 211 -17.65 -23.95 -18.85
N MET A 212 -18.28 -24.14 -17.70
CA MET A 212 -17.98 -23.44 -16.44
C MET A 212 -17.07 -24.24 -15.48
N GLY A 213 -16.57 -25.42 -15.89
CA GLY A 213 -15.66 -26.25 -15.09
C GLY A 213 -16.35 -27.27 -14.16
N GLY A 214 -17.66 -27.47 -14.29
CA GLY A 214 -18.40 -28.58 -13.70
C GLY A 214 -18.37 -29.83 -14.59
N GLN A 215 -18.58 -31.02 -14.03
CA GLN A 215 -18.75 -32.25 -14.83
C GLN A 215 -20.17 -32.35 -15.43
N ASP A 216 -21.15 -31.92 -14.65
CA ASP A 216 -22.58 -31.83 -14.96
C ASP A 216 -23.20 -30.68 -14.13
N LEU A 217 -24.48 -30.39 -14.35
CA LEU A 217 -25.16 -29.30 -13.65
C LEU A 217 -25.22 -29.51 -12.12
N ALA A 218 -25.28 -30.76 -11.65
CA ALA A 218 -25.30 -31.08 -10.23
C ALA A 218 -23.94 -30.83 -9.56
N ASP A 219 -22.84 -31.19 -10.23
CA ASP A 219 -21.47 -30.89 -9.80
C ASP A 219 -21.21 -29.38 -9.79
N LEU A 220 -21.67 -28.66 -10.81
CA LEU A 220 -21.54 -27.20 -10.84
C LEU A 220 -22.30 -26.55 -9.66
N ARG A 221 -23.54 -26.97 -9.41
CA ARG A 221 -24.34 -26.51 -8.26
C ARG A 221 -23.62 -26.76 -6.93
N ARG A 222 -23.09 -27.95 -6.74
CA ARG A 222 -22.34 -28.32 -5.53
C ARG A 222 -21.11 -27.42 -5.35
N LYS A 223 -20.29 -27.24 -6.40
CA LYS A 223 -19.10 -26.39 -6.35
C LYS A 223 -19.44 -24.93 -6.01
N ILE A 224 -20.45 -24.36 -6.68
CA ILE A 224 -20.91 -22.99 -6.39
C ILE A 224 -21.38 -22.87 -4.94
N LYS A 225 -22.11 -23.87 -4.43
CA LYS A 225 -22.54 -23.89 -3.03
C LYS A 225 -21.35 -23.94 -2.07
N GLU A 226 -20.38 -24.82 -2.31
CA GLU A 226 -19.15 -24.94 -1.51
C GLU A 226 -18.34 -23.62 -1.52
N ASP A 227 -18.22 -22.98 -2.68
CA ASP A 227 -17.54 -21.69 -2.83
C ASP A 227 -18.27 -20.59 -2.06
N LEU A 228 -19.61 -20.50 -2.18
CA LEU A 228 -20.41 -19.52 -1.43
C LEU A 228 -20.34 -19.76 0.09
N GLU A 229 -20.33 -21.02 0.53
CA GLU A 229 -20.17 -21.36 1.95
C GLU A 229 -18.76 -20.99 2.44
N SER A 230 -17.73 -21.22 1.63
CA SER A 230 -16.34 -20.83 1.92
C SER A 230 -16.19 -19.32 2.01
N GLU A 231 -16.74 -18.57 1.04
CA GLU A 231 -16.77 -17.11 1.03
C GLU A 231 -17.53 -16.56 2.23
N SER A 232 -18.68 -17.14 2.56
CA SER A 232 -19.46 -16.73 3.74
C SER A 232 -18.70 -16.96 5.04
N LYS A 233 -18.01 -18.10 5.18
CA LYS A 233 -17.14 -18.38 6.34
C LYS A 233 -15.97 -17.41 6.43
N TYR A 234 -15.33 -17.11 5.30
CA TYR A 234 -14.22 -16.17 5.24
C TYR A 234 -14.66 -14.75 5.62
N ASN A 235 -15.76 -14.24 5.03
CA ASN A 235 -16.29 -12.93 5.36
C ASN A 235 -16.74 -12.84 6.82
N ASN A 236 -17.34 -13.91 7.36
CA ASN A 236 -17.68 -13.99 8.78
C ASN A 236 -16.45 -13.88 9.69
N GLU A 237 -15.35 -14.49 9.29
CA GLU A 237 -14.08 -14.42 10.02
C GLU A 237 -13.52 -13.00 10.00
N LEU A 238 -13.56 -12.33 8.84
CA LEU A 238 -13.14 -10.93 8.72
C LEU A 238 -14.00 -10.00 9.58
N ASP A 239 -15.33 -10.19 9.58
CA ASP A 239 -16.24 -9.40 10.41
C ASP A 239 -15.97 -9.62 11.90
N TYR A 240 -15.64 -10.85 12.30
CA TYR A 240 -15.27 -11.15 13.69
C TYR A 240 -13.94 -10.50 14.08
N GLU A 241 -12.95 -10.55 13.19
CA GLU A 241 -11.65 -9.87 13.38
C GLU A 241 -11.82 -8.36 13.52
N GLU A 242 -12.62 -7.74 12.65
CA GLU A 242 -12.97 -6.32 12.72
C GLU A 242 -13.65 -5.98 14.06
N ASN A 243 -14.59 -6.81 14.53
CA ASN A 243 -15.24 -6.61 15.82
C ASN A 243 -14.24 -6.68 16.99
N ILE A 244 -13.26 -7.60 16.95
CA ILE A 244 -12.19 -7.65 17.96
C ILE A 244 -11.37 -6.36 17.94
N LEU A 245 -10.97 -5.90 16.75
CA LEU A 245 -10.19 -4.66 16.61
C LEU A 245 -10.97 -3.45 17.13
N GLN A 246 -12.28 -3.37 16.88
CA GLN A 246 -13.14 -2.33 17.44
C GLN A 246 -13.22 -2.38 18.97
N GLU A 247 -13.22 -3.55 19.58
CA GLU A 247 -13.16 -3.63 21.04
C GLU A 247 -11.78 -3.24 21.58
N VAL A 248 -10.69 -3.62 20.89
CA VAL A 248 -9.33 -3.18 21.21
C VAL A 248 -9.23 -1.66 21.14
N GLU A 249 -9.84 -1.04 20.13
CA GLU A 249 -9.93 0.40 19.97
C GLU A 249 -10.58 1.08 21.19
N LYS A 250 -11.72 0.56 21.65
CA LYS A 250 -12.47 1.12 22.80
C LYS A 250 -11.71 1.05 24.12
N ILE A 251 -10.92 0.01 24.33
CA ILE A 251 -10.12 -0.16 25.56
C ILE A 251 -8.74 0.52 25.48
N THR A 252 -8.36 1.06 24.32
CA THR A 252 -7.05 1.67 24.12
C THR A 252 -7.12 3.18 24.31
N THR A 253 -6.38 3.68 25.29
CA THR A 253 -6.19 5.12 25.51
C THR A 253 -4.82 5.54 25.01
N VAL A 254 -4.79 6.50 24.09
CA VAL A 254 -3.56 7.01 23.48
C VAL A 254 -3.75 8.45 23.02
N ASP A 255 -2.72 9.27 23.24
CA ASP A 255 -2.66 10.64 22.73
C ASP A 255 -2.09 10.63 21.30
N LEU A 256 -2.99 10.55 20.33
CA LEU A 256 -2.67 10.30 18.91
C LEU A 256 -1.89 11.48 18.29
N PRO A 257 -0.64 11.24 17.84
CA PRO A 257 0.12 12.22 17.10
C PRO A 257 -0.45 12.46 15.71
N GLU A 258 -0.41 13.71 15.25
CA GLU A 258 -0.91 14.08 13.92
C GLU A 258 -0.19 13.31 12.80
N VAL A 259 1.12 13.08 12.95
CA VAL A 259 1.93 12.38 11.95
C VAL A 259 1.43 10.95 11.69
N LEU A 260 0.96 10.24 12.73
CA LEU A 260 0.44 8.88 12.57
C LEU A 260 -0.91 8.88 11.85
N ILE A 261 -1.76 9.87 12.16
CA ILE A 261 -3.05 10.04 11.48
C ILE A 261 -2.82 10.36 9.99
N GLN A 262 -1.86 11.24 9.69
CA GLN A 262 -1.53 11.60 8.31
C GLN A 262 -0.96 10.42 7.52
N ASP A 263 -0.11 9.60 8.14
CA ASP A 263 0.42 8.39 7.51
C ASP A 263 -0.71 7.40 7.15
N GLU A 264 -1.63 7.16 8.08
CA GLU A 264 -2.79 6.28 7.82
C GLU A 264 -3.71 6.85 6.72
N LEU A 265 -3.99 8.16 6.75
CA LEU A 265 -4.74 8.81 5.67
C LEU A 265 -4.07 8.64 4.30
N ASN A 266 -2.74 8.70 4.24
CA ASN A 266 -2.00 8.46 3.01
C ASN A 266 -2.09 6.99 2.58
N ARG A 267 -2.07 6.02 3.50
CA ARG A 267 -2.28 4.59 3.18
C ARG A 267 -3.68 4.35 2.61
N MET A 268 -4.71 4.90 3.26
CA MET A 268 -6.09 4.85 2.78
C MET A 268 -6.23 5.49 1.39
N LEU A 269 -5.53 6.59 1.15
CA LEU A 269 -5.51 7.28 -0.14
C LEU A 269 -4.87 6.44 -1.24
N VAL A 270 -3.71 5.84 -0.99
CA VAL A 270 -3.04 4.94 -1.94
C VAL A 270 -3.93 3.75 -2.27
N SER A 271 -4.63 3.20 -1.27
CA SER A 271 -5.61 2.13 -1.46
C SER A 271 -6.74 2.56 -2.40
N LEU A 272 -7.30 3.76 -2.22
CA LEU A 272 -8.30 4.32 -3.14
C LEU A 272 -7.72 4.55 -4.53
N GLN A 273 -6.54 5.17 -4.63
CA GLN A 273 -5.88 5.45 -5.90
C GLN A 273 -5.72 4.17 -6.72
N ARG A 274 -5.32 3.06 -6.08
CA ARG A 274 -5.20 1.75 -6.73
C ARG A 274 -6.55 1.26 -7.24
N ARG A 275 -7.59 1.27 -6.41
CA ARG A 275 -8.96 0.88 -6.84
C ARG A 275 -9.46 1.72 -8.02
N VAL A 276 -9.16 3.02 -8.01
CA VAL A 276 -9.55 3.94 -9.09
C VAL A 276 -8.75 3.69 -10.37
N ALA A 277 -7.45 3.42 -10.24
CA ALA A 277 -6.59 3.05 -11.36
C ALA A 277 -7.01 1.71 -11.98
N ASP A 278 -7.46 0.74 -11.18
CA ASP A 278 -8.00 -0.54 -11.66
C ASP A 278 -9.30 -0.36 -12.47
N MET A 279 -10.06 0.71 -12.20
CA MET A 279 -11.21 1.12 -13.03
C MET A 279 -10.80 1.90 -14.29
N GLY A 280 -9.50 2.12 -14.52
CA GLY A 280 -8.97 2.88 -15.65
C GLY A 280 -9.14 4.40 -15.53
N LEU A 281 -9.37 4.91 -14.31
CA LEU A 281 -9.59 6.32 -14.04
C LEU A 281 -8.39 6.94 -13.30
N LEU A 282 -8.22 8.25 -13.44
CA LEU A 282 -7.33 9.02 -12.58
C LEU A 282 -8.07 9.46 -11.32
N LEU A 283 -7.36 9.48 -10.19
CA LEU A 283 -7.93 9.87 -8.90
C LEU A 283 -8.57 11.26 -8.96
N ASP A 284 -7.90 12.23 -9.59
CA ASP A 284 -8.41 13.60 -9.68
C ASP A 284 -9.73 13.69 -10.45
N ASP A 285 -9.87 12.91 -11.53
CA ASP A 285 -11.10 12.86 -12.33
C ASP A 285 -12.22 12.15 -11.57
N TYR A 286 -11.89 11.08 -10.84
CA TYR A 286 -12.83 10.36 -9.98
C TYR A 286 -13.38 11.24 -8.85
N LEU A 287 -12.53 12.05 -8.21
CA LEU A 287 -12.94 12.98 -7.16
C LEU A 287 -13.77 14.13 -7.73
N ARG A 288 -13.40 14.64 -8.91
CA ARG A 288 -14.18 15.68 -9.61
C ARG A 288 -15.60 15.20 -9.92
N GLY A 289 -15.76 13.96 -10.36
CA GLY A 289 -17.08 13.35 -10.59
C GLY A 289 -17.98 13.29 -9.35
N GLN A 290 -17.38 13.28 -8.16
CA GLN A 290 -18.09 13.32 -6.88
C GLN A 290 -18.20 14.73 -6.27
N ASN A 291 -17.71 15.77 -6.98
CA ASN A 291 -17.58 17.13 -6.47
C ASN A 291 -16.78 17.21 -5.16
N LYS A 292 -15.78 16.33 -5.00
CA LYS A 292 -14.91 16.29 -3.81
C LYS A 292 -13.47 16.66 -4.16
N THR A 293 -12.77 17.20 -3.19
CA THR A 293 -11.32 17.42 -3.24
C THR A 293 -10.58 16.39 -2.40
N LEU A 294 -9.28 16.26 -2.63
CA LEU A 294 -8.42 15.40 -1.81
C LEU A 294 -8.51 15.74 -0.32
N GLU A 295 -8.49 17.03 0.00
CA GLU A 295 -8.57 17.53 1.39
C GLU A 295 -9.92 17.19 2.03
N GLN A 296 -11.02 17.25 1.27
CA GLN A 296 -12.34 16.85 1.77
C GLN A 296 -12.40 15.35 2.06
N ILE A 297 -11.88 14.51 1.17
CA ILE A 297 -11.82 13.06 1.40
C ILE A 297 -10.97 12.74 2.63
N LYS A 298 -9.79 13.37 2.76
CA LYS A 298 -8.93 13.20 3.94
C LYS A 298 -9.65 13.64 5.22
N ALA A 299 -10.39 14.74 5.20
CA ALA A 299 -11.16 15.21 6.34
C ALA A 299 -12.30 14.25 6.70
N GLU A 300 -13.01 13.69 5.71
CA GLU A 300 -14.07 12.69 5.92
C GLU A 300 -13.53 11.38 6.50
N TRP A 301 -12.33 10.96 6.08
CA TRP A 301 -11.71 9.72 6.55
C TRP A 301 -10.95 9.86 7.85
N ARG A 302 -10.64 11.09 8.27
CA ARG A 302 -9.88 11.36 9.49
C ARG A 302 -10.41 10.61 10.72
N PRO A 303 -11.73 10.57 11.01
CA PRO A 303 -12.24 9.81 12.15
C PRO A 303 -11.97 8.30 12.04
N GLN A 304 -11.99 7.75 10.82
CA GLN A 304 -11.66 6.35 10.57
C GLN A 304 -10.15 6.11 10.71
N ALA A 305 -9.32 7.01 10.18
CA ALA A 305 -7.86 6.92 10.33
C ALA A 305 -7.45 6.97 11.81
N GLU A 306 -8.06 7.85 12.62
CA GLU A 306 -7.83 7.90 14.06
C GLU A 306 -8.17 6.57 14.77
N LYS A 307 -9.26 5.91 14.35
CA LYS A 307 -9.60 4.56 14.85
C LYS A 307 -8.59 3.52 14.41
N ASN A 308 -8.22 3.48 13.13
CA ASN A 308 -7.27 2.52 12.59
C ASN A 308 -5.91 2.62 13.30
N VAL A 309 -5.40 3.84 13.51
CA VAL A 309 -4.15 4.07 14.26
C VAL A 309 -4.30 3.63 15.71
N ARG A 310 -5.44 3.90 16.36
CA ARG A 310 -5.70 3.44 17.73
C ARG A 310 -5.75 1.91 17.83
N MET A 311 -6.40 1.24 16.88
CA MET A 311 -6.44 -0.22 16.76
C MET A 311 -5.04 -0.81 16.59
N GLU A 312 -4.25 -0.26 15.68
CA GLU A 312 -2.89 -0.72 15.40
C GLU A 312 -1.97 -0.55 16.62
N LEU A 313 -2.01 0.62 17.26
CA LEU A 313 -1.22 0.89 18.46
C LEU A 313 -1.66 0.02 19.64
N GLY A 314 -2.97 -0.17 19.82
CA GLY A 314 -3.53 -1.06 20.86
C GLY A 314 -3.08 -2.50 20.66
N LEU A 315 -3.18 -3.02 19.43
CA LEU A 315 -2.73 -4.37 19.09
C LEU A 315 -1.22 -4.54 19.30
N SER A 316 -0.43 -3.55 18.91
CA SER A 316 1.04 -3.56 19.12
C SER A 316 1.40 -3.57 20.61
N GLU A 317 0.65 -2.85 21.44
CA GLU A 317 0.86 -2.83 22.89
C GLU A 317 0.42 -4.15 23.55
N ILE A 318 -0.69 -4.76 23.11
CA ILE A 318 -1.09 -6.11 23.55
C ILE A 318 -0.02 -7.13 23.16
N ALA A 319 0.52 -7.05 21.93
CA ALA A 319 1.60 -7.90 21.47
C ALA A 319 2.83 -7.79 22.39
N ARG A 320 3.14 -6.59 22.87
CA ARG A 320 4.22 -6.35 23.83
C ARG A 320 3.90 -6.96 25.21
N MET A 321 2.68 -6.78 25.72
CA MET A 321 2.25 -7.34 27.01
C MET A 321 2.28 -8.87 27.04
N GLU A 322 1.86 -9.51 25.94
CA GLU A 322 1.84 -10.97 25.79
C GLU A 322 3.17 -11.53 25.23
N ASN A 323 4.19 -10.67 25.05
CA ASN A 323 5.51 -11.03 24.50
C ASN A 323 5.45 -11.78 23.15
N VAL A 324 4.52 -11.37 22.28
CA VAL A 324 4.37 -11.90 20.94
C VAL A 324 5.57 -11.46 20.10
N ASN A 325 6.53 -12.38 19.93
CA ASN A 325 7.68 -12.19 19.07
C ASN A 325 7.60 -13.08 17.82
N ILE A 326 8.16 -12.58 16.72
CA ILE A 326 8.32 -13.29 15.45
C ILE A 326 9.81 -13.54 15.27
N THR A 327 10.21 -14.80 15.33
CA THR A 327 11.61 -15.18 15.20
C THR A 327 12.07 -15.03 13.75
N ASP A 328 13.38 -15.00 13.52
CA ASP A 328 13.93 -15.00 12.16
C ASP A 328 13.59 -16.28 11.40
N ALA A 329 13.42 -17.40 12.10
CA ALA A 329 12.99 -18.66 11.52
C ALA A 329 11.53 -18.58 11.04
N ASP A 330 10.62 -18.03 11.86
CA ASP A 330 9.22 -17.82 11.48
C ASP A 330 9.12 -16.90 10.25
N LEU A 331 9.92 -15.83 10.23
CA LEU A 331 9.98 -14.89 9.13
C LEU A 331 10.49 -15.56 7.85
N GLN A 332 11.55 -16.36 7.94
CA GLN A 332 12.10 -17.05 6.79
C GLN A 332 11.14 -18.11 6.24
N ALA A 333 10.44 -18.83 7.11
CA ALA A 333 9.41 -19.79 6.72
C ALA A 333 8.27 -19.11 5.94
N GLU A 334 7.89 -17.88 6.30
CA GLU A 334 6.89 -17.12 5.54
C GLU A 334 7.43 -16.66 4.18
N ILE A 335 8.67 -16.17 4.13
CA ILE A 335 9.34 -15.78 2.88
C ILE A 335 9.49 -16.98 1.93
N ASP A 336 9.70 -18.19 2.45
CA ASP A 336 9.86 -19.40 1.65
C ASP A 336 8.57 -19.88 0.98
N LYS A 337 7.40 -19.44 1.47
CA LYS A 337 6.10 -19.69 0.82
C LYS A 337 5.91 -18.83 -0.44
N ILE A 338 6.70 -17.77 -0.61
CA ILE A 338 6.61 -16.88 -1.77
C ILE A 338 7.19 -17.60 -3.00
N GLN A 339 6.33 -17.90 -3.96
CA GLN A 339 6.73 -18.59 -5.20
C GLN A 339 7.42 -17.66 -6.21
N ASP A 340 7.06 -16.38 -6.21
CA ASP A 340 7.67 -15.39 -7.11
C ASP A 340 9.10 -15.06 -6.65
N ALA A 341 10.08 -15.49 -7.43
CA ALA A 341 11.50 -15.29 -7.16
C ALA A 341 11.89 -13.80 -7.08
N ARG A 342 11.28 -12.92 -7.89
CA ARG A 342 11.58 -11.49 -7.90
C ARG A 342 11.06 -10.82 -6.64
N LEU A 343 9.86 -11.22 -6.19
CA LEU A 343 9.29 -10.75 -4.94
C LEU A 343 10.11 -11.25 -3.75
N LYS A 344 10.50 -12.53 -3.78
CA LYS A 344 11.34 -13.16 -2.75
C LYS A 344 12.67 -12.42 -2.55
N GLN A 345 13.30 -11.97 -3.64
CA GLN A 345 14.56 -11.21 -3.60
C GLN A 345 14.42 -9.88 -2.84
N GLN A 346 13.24 -9.25 -2.82
CA GLN A 346 13.06 -7.99 -2.07
C GLN A 346 13.27 -8.18 -0.56
N PHE A 347 13.01 -9.39 -0.04
CA PHE A 347 13.22 -9.73 1.38
C PHE A 347 14.67 -10.06 1.74
N GLU A 348 15.63 -9.84 0.84
CA GLU A 348 17.06 -9.76 1.17
C GLU A 348 17.38 -8.42 1.85
N GLN A 349 16.63 -7.37 1.54
CA GLN A 349 16.78 -6.06 2.16
C GLN A 349 16.18 -6.05 3.57
N GLN A 350 16.75 -5.24 4.46
CA GLN A 350 16.31 -5.17 5.86
C GLN A 350 14.89 -4.59 5.99
N GLU A 351 14.56 -3.55 5.22
CA GLU A 351 13.27 -2.85 5.32
C GLU A 351 12.05 -3.77 5.04
N PRO A 352 11.95 -4.48 3.90
CA PRO A 352 10.84 -5.40 3.64
C PRO A 352 10.70 -6.51 4.68
N ARG A 353 11.82 -7.02 5.22
CA ARG A 353 11.81 -8.02 6.31
C ARG A 353 11.19 -7.44 7.59
N MET A 354 11.51 -6.21 7.93
CA MET A 354 10.95 -5.53 9.12
C MET A 354 9.45 -5.31 8.97
N HIS A 355 8.99 -4.89 7.79
CA HIS A 355 7.55 -4.75 7.50
C HIS A 355 6.81 -6.08 7.58
N LEU A 356 7.35 -7.16 6.99
CA LEU A 356 6.74 -8.48 7.07
C LEU A 356 6.70 -9.00 8.52
N ARG A 357 7.79 -8.82 9.28
CA ARG A 357 7.82 -9.18 10.70
C ARG A 357 6.75 -8.43 11.49
N HIS A 358 6.56 -7.14 11.21
CA HIS A 358 5.51 -6.34 11.83
C HIS A 358 4.11 -6.90 11.52
N ALA A 359 3.82 -7.16 10.24
CA ALA A 359 2.55 -7.72 9.81
C ALA A 359 2.27 -9.09 10.45
N LEU A 360 3.25 -9.99 10.46
CA LEU A 360 3.13 -11.31 11.09
C LEU A 360 2.87 -11.21 12.60
N ARG A 361 3.51 -10.25 13.27
CA ARG A 361 3.25 -10.01 14.70
C ARG A 361 1.81 -9.54 14.92
N GLN A 362 1.29 -8.65 14.09
CA GLN A 362 -0.11 -8.21 14.16
C GLN A 362 -1.07 -9.40 13.96
N THR A 363 -0.88 -10.18 12.91
CA THR A 363 -1.71 -11.39 12.65
C THR A 363 -1.65 -12.38 13.80
N LYS A 364 -0.45 -12.67 14.34
CA LYS A 364 -0.27 -13.58 15.47
C LYS A 364 -0.96 -13.05 16.73
N THR A 365 -0.91 -11.74 16.97
CA THR A 365 -1.57 -11.11 18.12
C THR A 365 -3.09 -11.14 17.97
N LEU A 366 -3.61 -10.90 16.77
CA LEU A 366 -5.04 -11.02 16.50
C LEU A 366 -5.54 -12.45 16.69
N ASN A 367 -4.79 -13.46 16.23
CA ASN A 367 -5.10 -14.87 16.47
C ASN A 367 -5.10 -15.21 17.96
N LEU A 368 -4.12 -14.70 18.73
CA LEU A 368 -4.11 -14.85 20.18
C LEU A 368 -5.35 -14.22 20.82
N LEU A 369 -5.75 -13.03 20.38
CA LEU A 369 -6.96 -12.37 20.87
C LEU A 369 -8.22 -13.19 20.56
N LYS A 370 -8.31 -13.82 19.39
CA LYS A 370 -9.44 -14.69 19.03
C LYS A 370 -9.59 -15.91 19.95
N GLU A 371 -8.49 -16.39 20.54
CA GLU A 371 -8.52 -17.49 21.52
C GLU A 371 -8.90 -17.01 22.93
N ILE A 372 -8.60 -15.75 23.25
CA ILE A 372 -8.82 -15.17 24.59
C ILE A 372 -10.22 -14.54 24.71
N VAL A 373 -10.65 -13.84 23.67
CA VAL A 373 -11.92 -13.09 23.63
C VAL A 373 -13.08 -14.08 23.50
N LYS A 374 -14.10 -13.89 24.35
CA LYS A 374 -15.29 -14.77 24.41
C LYS A 374 -16.42 -14.32 23.52
#